data_AF-A0A976GTU1-F1
#
_entry.id   AF-A0A976GTU1-F1
#
_cell.length_a   1.000
_cell.length_b   1.000
_cell.length_c   1.000
_cell.angle_alpha   90.00
_cell.angle_beta   90.00
_cell.angle_gamma   90.00
#
_symmetry.space_group_name_H-M   'P 1'
#
loop_
_entity.id
_entity.type
_entity.pdbx_description
1 polymer ?
#
loop_
_entity_poly.entity_id
_entity_poly.type
_entity_poly.pdbx_seq_one_letter_code
_entity_poly.pdbx_strand_id
1 'polypeptide(L)' 'MLTHEDVIRYAYNECNAEEADIIQALIDTDKKLRQFYDRLTNTKKNLDSLHRQPSAEVIEKILNYSRKVDDLYSV' A
#
# COMPACT_ATOMS: atom_id res chain seq x y z
N MET A 1 21.43 -4.83 12.59
CA MET A 1 20.36 -5.37 13.46
C MET A 1 19.06 -5.15 12.73
N LEU A 2 18.24 -6.19 12.54
CA LEU A 2 16.96 -6.06 11.85
C LEU A 2 15.98 -5.25 12.71
N THR A 3 15.31 -4.27 12.10
CA THR A 3 14.32 -3.41 12.74
C THR A 3 12.89 -3.75 12.29
N HIS A 4 11.90 -3.19 12.98
CA HIS A 4 10.50 -3.30 12.53
C HIS A 4 10.27 -2.58 11.19
N GLU A 5 11.04 -1.53 10.90
CA GLU A 5 10.97 -0.78 9.64
C GLU A 5 11.41 -1.63 8.45
N ASP A 6 12.44 -2.46 8.64
CA ASP A 6 12.91 -3.38 7.60
C ASP A 6 11.82 -4.41 7.24
N VAL A 7 11.10 -4.92 8.24
CA VAL A 7 9.98 -5.87 8.01
C VAL A 7 8.79 -5.17 7.33
N ILE A 8 8.57 -3.89 7.61
CA ILE A 8 7.53 -3.11 6.93
C ILE A 8 7.90 -2.91 5.46
N ARG A 9 9.10 -2.43 5.17
CA ARG A 9 9.61 -2.28 3.80
C ARG A 9 9.53 -3.59 3.03
N TYR A 10 9.91 -4.70 3.67
CA TYR A 10 9.77 -6.04 3.10
C TYR A 10 8.32 -6.39 2.75
N ALA A 11 7.36 -6.14 3.64
CA ALA A 11 5.94 -6.41 3.40
C ALA A 11 5.32 -5.54 2.28
N TYR A 12 5.93 -4.40 1.97
CA TYR A 12 5.52 -3.50 0.87
C TYR A 12 6.38 -3.69 -0.41
N ASN A 13 7.26 -4.67 -0.46
CA ASN A 13 8.20 -4.91 -1.56
C ASN A 13 9.16 -3.73 -1.84
N GLU A 14 9.60 -3.04 -0.79
CA GLU A 14 10.51 -1.88 -0.83
C GLU A 14 11.96 -2.23 -0.44
N CYS A 15 12.31 -3.51 -0.58
CA CYS A 15 13.64 -4.07 -0.33
C CYS A 15 14.28 -4.53 -1.63
N ASN A 16 15.61 -4.50 -1.70
CA ASN A 16 16.32 -5.19 -2.77
C ASN A 16 16.32 -6.73 -2.54
N ALA A 17 16.75 -7.51 -3.53
CA ALA A 17 16.69 -8.97 -3.45
C ALA A 17 17.52 -9.56 -2.29
N GLU A 18 18.71 -9.03 -2.04
CA GLU A 18 19.60 -9.51 -0.98
C GLU A 18 19.03 -9.20 0.41
N GLU A 19 18.51 -7.99 0.60
CA GLU A 19 17.79 -7.60 1.83
C GLU A 19 16.57 -8.49 2.06
N ALA A 20 15.78 -8.74 1.01
CA ALA A 20 14.59 -9.57 1.08
C ALA A 20 14.89 -11.00 1.54
N ASP A 21 15.96 -11.61 1.03
CA ASP A 21 16.37 -12.97 1.41
C ASP A 21 16.80 -13.03 2.89
N ILE A 22 17.57 -12.05 3.37
CA ILE A 22 18.00 -11.97 4.77
C ILE A 22 16.78 -11.81 5.69
N ILE A 23 15.85 -10.92 5.34
CA ILE A 23 14.65 -10.65 6.13
C ILE A 23 13.77 -11.90 6.18
N GLN A 24 13.60 -12.59 5.05
CA GLN A 24 12.83 -13.82 4.97
C GLN A 24 13.42 -14.92 5.87
N ALA A 25 14.75 -15.12 5.84
CA ALA A 25 15.41 -16.08 6.70
C ALA A 25 15.22 -15.77 8.21
N LEU A 26 15.20 -14.49 8.59
CA LEU A 26 14.94 -14.06 9.96
C LEU A 26 13.47 -14.25 10.35
N ILE A 27 12.53 -14.00 9.45
CA ILE A 27 11.09 -14.27 9.66
C ILE A 27 10.84 -15.77 9.88
N ASP A 28 11.56 -16.64 9.17
CA ASP A 28 11.37 -18.09 9.28
C ASP A 28 11.96 -18.68 10.56
N THR A 29 12.95 -18.02 11.16
CA THR A 29 13.65 -18.49 12.35
C THR A 29 13.14 -17.86 13.65
N ASP A 30 12.73 -16.59 13.62
CA ASP A 30 12.23 -15.86 14.79
C ASP A 30 10.69 -15.79 14.80
N LYS A 31 10.10 -16.51 15.76
CA LYS A 31 8.65 -16.57 15.96
C LYS A 31 8.01 -15.20 16.24
N LYS A 32 8.69 -14.29 16.94
CA LYS A 32 8.14 -12.94 17.22
C LYS A 32 8.10 -12.10 15.95
N LEU A 33 9.16 -12.15 15.15
CA LEU A 33 9.21 -11.48 13.85
C LEU A 33 8.15 -12.06 12.90
N ARG A 34 7.99 -13.38 12.88
CA ARG A 34 6.92 -14.03 12.12
C ARG A 34 5.53 -13.51 12.51
N GLN A 35 5.23 -13.47 13.82
CA GLN A 35 3.95 -12.95 14.31
C GLN A 35 3.74 -11.47 14.00
N PHE A 36 4.80 -10.67 13.95
CA PHE A 36 4.71 -9.27 13.53
C PHE A 36 4.39 -9.17 12.03
N TYR A 37 5.14 -9.89 11.19
CA TYR A 37 4.93 -9.95 9.75
C TYR A 37 3.53 -10.46 9.38
N ASP A 38 3.06 -11.54 10.02
CA ASP A 38 1.72 -12.10 9.78
C ASP A 38 0.60 -11.11 10.16
N ARG A 39 0.76 -10.34 11.25
CA ARG A 39 -0.20 -9.30 11.62
C ARG A 39 -0.21 -8.14 10.64
N LEU A 40 0.97 -7.72 10.19
CA LEU A 40 1.13 -6.64 9.24
C LEU A 40 0.49 -6.98 7.89
N THR A 41 0.82 -8.13 7.32
CA THR A 41 0.31 -8.60 6.04
C THR A 41 -1.20 -8.84 6.06
N ASN A 42 -1.75 -9.39 7.15
CA ASN A 42 -3.19 -9.52 7.33
C ASN A 42 -3.89 -8.16 7.39
N THR A 43 -3.32 -7.19 8.12
CA THR A 43 -3.88 -5.83 8.19
C THR A 43 -3.88 -5.17 6.82
N LYS A 44 -2.76 -5.25 6.10
CA LYS A 44 -2.64 -4.75 4.72
C LYS A 44 -3.69 -5.38 3.81
N LYS A 45 -3.82 -6.71 3.82
CA LYS A 45 -4.83 -7.43 3.03
C LYS A 45 -6.25 -6.96 3.33
N ASN A 46 -6.58 -6.76 4.61
CA ASN A 46 -7.88 -6.26 5.02
C ASN A 46 -8.14 -4.85 4.48
N LEU A 47 -7.15 -3.96 4.54
CA LEU A 47 -7.25 -2.62 3.97
C LEU A 47 -7.37 -2.63 2.45
N ASP A 48 -6.58 -3.45 1.75
CA ASP A 48 -6.62 -3.60 0.29
C ASP A 48 -7.98 -4.15 -0.17
N SER A 49 -8.65 -4.96 0.65
CA SER A 49 -9.99 -5.47 0.36
C SER A 49 -11.12 -4.46 0.55
N LEU A 50 -10.86 -3.30 1.18
CA LEU A 50 -11.87 -2.25 1.33
C LEU A 50 -12.11 -1.57 -0.02
N HIS A 51 -13.10 -2.06 -0.74
CA HIS A 51 -13.52 -1.44 -1.99
C HIS A 51 -14.41 -0.23 -1.69
N ARG A 52 -13.80 0.94 -1.50
CA ARG A 52 -14.50 2.22 -1.44
C ARG A 52 -14.29 2.98 -2.73
N GLN A 53 -15.40 3.38 -3.33
CA GLN A 53 -15.42 4.27 -4.49
C GLN A 53 -16.19 5.55 -4.11
N PRO A 54 -15.80 6.71 -4.66
CA PRO A 54 -16.59 7.93 -4.50
C PRO A 54 -18.01 7.72 -5.06
N SER A 55 -18.98 8.48 -4.55
CA SER A 55 -20.33 8.45 -5.11
C SER A 55 -20.31 8.97 -6.55
N ALA A 56 -21.24 8.48 -7.37
CA ALA A 56 -21.40 8.93 -8.76
C ALA A 56 -21.55 10.46 -8.85
N GLU A 57 -22.26 11.07 -7.89
CA GLU A 57 -22.42 12.53 -7.79
C GLU A 57 -21.08 13.26 -7.66
N VAL A 58 -20.15 12.75 -6.84
CA VAL A 58 -18.83 13.36 -6.66
C VAL A 58 -17.98 13.21 -7.91
N ILE A 59 -18.02 12.03 -8.54
CA ILE A 59 -17.34 11.80 -9.83
C ILE A 59 -17.85 12.78 -10.88
N GLU A 60 -19.15 12.94 -10.99
CA GLU A 60 -19.78 13.85 -11.95
C GLU A 60 -19.42 15.32 -11.68
N LYS A 61 -19.41 15.75 -10.41
CA LYS A 61 -18.96 17.11 -10.03
C LYS A 61 -17.53 17.39 -10.49
N ILE A 62 -16.61 16.44 -10.30
CA ILE A 62 -15.22 16.58 -10.71
C ILE A 62 -15.12 16.67 -12.24
N LEU A 63 -15.77 15.75 -12.96
CA LEU A 63 -15.75 15.74 -14.43
C LEU A 63 -16.33 17.02 -15.03
N ASN A 64 -17.43 17.52 -14.46
CA ASN A 64 -18.07 18.75 -14.92
C ASN A 64 -17.21 19.99 -14.65
N TYR A 65 -16.46 20.02 -13.54
CA TYR A 65 -15.49 21.08 -13.29
C TYR A 65 -14.36 21.06 -14.33
N SER A 66 -13.75 19.90 -14.56
CA SER A 66 -12.64 19.77 -15.52
C SER A 66 -13.05 20.17 -16.95
N ARG A 67 -14.22 19.72 -17.44
CA ARG A 67 -14.69 20.11 -18.78
C ARG A 67 -14.86 21.63 -18.93
N LYS A 68 -15.41 22.29 -17.91
CA LYS A 68 -15.56 23.76 -17.93
C LYS A 68 -14.22 24.49 -17.97
N VAL A 69 -13.19 23.92 -17.33
CA VAL A 69 -11.83 24.46 -17.38
C VAL A 69 -11.25 24.30 -18.79
N ASP A 70 -11.39 23.12 -19.41
CA ASP A 70 -10.93 22.90 -20.79
C ASP A 70 -11.63 23.83 -21.79
N ASP A 71 -12.96 24.00 -21.66
CA ASP A 71 -13.74 24.93 -22.50
C ASP A 71 -13.31 26.40 -22.31
N LEU A 72 -12.86 26.77 -21.11
CA LEU A 72 -12.40 28.13 -20.79
C LEU A 72 -11.01 28.44 -21.39
N TYR A 73 -10.18 27.42 -21.59
CA TYR A 73 -8.82 27.55 -22.15
C TYR A 73 -8.72 27.13 -23.64
N SER A 74 -9.82 26.69 -24.26
CA SER A 74 -9.88 26.33 -25.69
C SER A 74 -10.10 27.54 -26.63
N VAL A 75 -9.50 28.70 -26.32
CA VAL A 75 -9.50 29.91 -27.17
C VAL A 75 -8.48 29.79 -28.30
#